data_AF-A0A7W0L5X5-F1
#
_entry.id   AF-A0A7W0L5X5-F1
#
_cell.length_a   1.000
_cell.length_b   1.000
_cell.length_c   1.000
_cell.angle_alpha   90.00
_cell.angle_beta   90.00
_cell.angle_gamma   90.00
#
_symmetry.space_group_name_H-M   'P 1'
#
loop_
_entity.id
_entity.type
_entity.pdbx_description
1 polymer ?
#
loop_
_entity_poly.entity_id
_entity_poly.type
_entity_poly.pdbx_seq_one_letter_code
_entity_poly.pdbx_strand_id
1 'polypeptide(L)'
;MRNRELGYIPFQDWASGRSWRLGATYLVVEQSPALTATEHDRQRPGMNHLAFHAGDPGNLDLLADAAPAHGWILLFADTHPHAGGQDHYAAYFSNSDDYEVELVANEPQATRYPARRIRRQLGASSSQTRDGRPRQSRSTLGPTL
;
A
#
# COMPACT_ATOMS: atom_id res chain seq x y z
N MET A 1 13.44 -0.90 16.96
CA MET A 1 12.37 -1.61 16.25
C MET A 1 12.95 -2.89 15.71
N ARG A 2 12.30 -4.04 15.94
CA ARG A 2 12.63 -5.25 15.16
C ARG A 2 11.82 -5.13 13.87
N ASN A 3 12.46 -5.05 12.70
CA ASN A 3 11.81 -4.80 11.39
C ASN A 3 10.65 -5.75 10.98
N ARG A 4 10.31 -6.74 11.80
CA ARG A 4 9.09 -7.55 11.66
C ARG A 4 7.82 -6.71 11.75
N GLU A 5 7.83 -5.60 12.49
CA GLU A 5 6.63 -4.77 12.70
C GLU A 5 6.19 -4.02 11.43
N LEU A 6 7.11 -3.81 10.48
CA LEU A 6 6.84 -3.23 9.16
C LEU A 6 6.74 -4.31 8.04
N GLY A 7 6.75 -5.60 8.41
CA GLY A 7 6.67 -6.71 7.47
C GLY A 7 7.95 -7.03 6.69
N TYR A 8 9.05 -6.30 6.92
CA TYR A 8 10.35 -6.59 6.29
C TYR A 8 11.00 -7.83 6.91
N ILE A 9 11.29 -8.81 6.06
CA ILE A 9 11.90 -10.08 6.47
C ILE A 9 13.41 -9.98 6.32
N PRO A 10 14.22 -10.29 7.36
CA PRO A 10 15.68 -10.36 7.23
C PRO A 10 16.09 -11.28 6.08
N PHE A 11 17.06 -10.83 5.27
CA PHE A 11 17.54 -11.57 4.11
C PHE A 11 19.02 -11.95 4.23
N GLN A 12 19.91 -11.00 4.50
CA GLN A 12 21.34 -11.25 4.74
C GLN A 12 21.84 -10.50 5.96
N ASP A 13 22.89 -11.03 6.59
CA ASP A 13 23.54 -10.48 7.77
C ASP A 13 25.04 -10.75 7.68
N TRP A 14 25.87 -9.71 7.86
CA TRP A 14 27.32 -9.78 7.80
C TRP A 14 27.97 -8.77 8.75
N ALA A 15 29.29 -8.83 8.91
CA ALA A 15 29.99 -8.08 9.95
C ALA A 15 29.77 -6.55 9.90
N SER A 16 29.57 -5.98 8.72
CA SER A 16 29.43 -4.53 8.50
C SER A 16 28.06 -4.12 7.98
N GLY A 17 27.07 -5.02 7.96
CA GLY A 17 25.78 -4.68 7.38
C GLY A 17 24.78 -5.81 7.39
N ARG A 18 23.58 -5.49 6.93
CA ARG A 18 22.45 -6.42 6.88
C ARG A 18 21.42 -5.95 5.88
N SER A 19 20.53 -6.87 5.50
CA SER A 19 19.50 -6.59 4.52
C SER A 19 18.16 -7.25 4.83
N TRP A 20 17.11 -6.72 4.23
CA TRP A 20 15.73 -7.18 4.38
C TRP A 20 14.97 -7.09 3.07
N ARG A 21 13.90 -7.90 2.95
CA ARG A 21 12.99 -7.90 1.80
C ARG A 21 11.54 -7.70 2.22
N LEU A 22 10.79 -6.97 1.39
CA LEU A 22 9.34 -6.86 1.45
C LEU A 22 8.80 -6.88 0.01
N GLY A 23 8.27 -8.03 -0.43
CA GLY A 23 7.85 -8.22 -1.82
C GLY A 23 9.01 -7.97 -2.80
N ALA A 24 8.84 -6.98 -3.68
CA ALA A 24 9.88 -6.55 -4.63
C ALA A 24 10.90 -5.56 -4.03
N THR A 25 10.64 -5.04 -2.83
CA THR A 25 11.52 -4.07 -2.17
C THR A 25 12.66 -4.78 -1.45
N TYR A 26 13.88 -4.27 -1.63
CA TYR A 26 15.10 -4.75 -0.98
C TYR A 26 15.79 -3.59 -0.27
N LEU A 27 15.97 -3.70 1.04
CA LEU A 27 16.64 -2.70 1.88
C LEU A 27 17.97 -3.26 2.35
N VAL A 28 19.04 -2.49 2.18
CA VAL A 28 20.39 -2.81 2.66
C VAL A 28 20.88 -1.64 3.51
N VAL A 29 21.44 -1.95 4.68
CA VAL A 29 22.19 -1.01 5.50
C VAL A 29 23.59 -1.58 5.68
N GLU A 30 24.60 -0.78 5.34
CA GLU A 30 26.01 -1.18 5.36
C GLU A 30 26.91 -0.01 5.80
N GLN A 31 27.90 -0.33 6.62
CA GLN A 31 29.05 0.54 6.87
C GLN A 31 30.18 0.18 5.90
N SER A 32 30.36 1.01 4.86
CA SER A 32 31.37 0.78 3.83
C SER A 32 32.80 0.90 4.37
N PRO A 33 33.76 0.06 3.93
CA PRO A 33 35.18 0.26 4.24
C PRO A 33 35.78 1.49 3.54
N ALA A 34 35.06 2.10 2.58
CA ALA A 34 35.50 3.26 1.81
C ALA A 34 34.95 4.59 2.34
N LEU A 35 34.51 4.65 3.60
CA LEU A 35 34.03 5.88 4.22
C LEU A 35 35.12 6.97 4.23
N THR A 36 34.74 8.17 3.79
CA THR A 36 35.60 9.37 3.85
C THR A 36 35.31 10.24 5.07
N ALA A 37 34.22 9.96 5.80
CA ALA A 37 33.81 10.59 7.05
C ALA A 37 33.08 9.57 7.93
N THR A 38 33.11 9.79 9.25
CA THR A 38 32.53 8.87 10.25
C THR A 38 31.16 9.29 10.77
N GLU A 39 30.74 10.53 10.51
CA GLU A 39 29.46 11.09 10.98
C GLU A 39 28.54 11.35 9.79
N HIS A 40 27.26 11.00 9.94
CA HIS A 40 26.19 11.41 9.05
C HIS A 40 25.61 12.74 9.53
N ASP A 41 25.19 13.57 8.58
CA ASP A 41 24.49 14.83 8.81
C ASP A 41 23.38 14.88 7.76
N ARG A 42 22.13 14.68 8.20
CA ARG A 42 20.97 14.57 7.30
C ARG A 42 20.71 15.85 6.52
N GLN A 43 21.25 16.99 6.95
CA GLN A 43 21.06 18.29 6.31
C GLN A 43 22.08 18.53 5.17
N ARG A 44 23.11 17.70 5.05
CA ARG A 44 24.05 17.74 3.93
C ARG A 44 23.50 17.02 2.70
N PRO A 45 24.03 17.33 1.49
CA PRO A 45 23.70 16.56 0.29
C PRO A 45 23.93 15.06 0.50
N GLY A 46 22.92 14.25 0.17
CA GLY A 46 22.93 12.81 0.40
C GLY A 46 21.55 12.30 0.79
N MET A 47 21.52 11.27 1.64
CA MET A 47 20.28 10.74 2.19
C MET A 47 19.81 11.60 3.35
N ASN A 48 18.61 12.18 3.21
CA ASN A 48 17.98 13.00 4.24
C ASN A 48 17.12 12.14 5.19
N HIS A 49 16.17 11.39 4.66
CA HIS A 49 15.35 10.45 5.45
C HIS A 49 14.89 9.25 4.60
N LEU A 50 14.41 8.21 5.28
CA LEU A 50 13.74 7.06 4.67
C LEU A 50 12.31 6.96 5.18
N ALA A 51 11.34 6.92 4.25
CA ALA A 51 9.93 6.76 4.56
C ALA A 51 9.46 5.31 4.40
N PHE A 52 8.65 4.83 5.35
CA PHE A 52 8.05 3.50 5.34
C PHE A 52 6.54 3.58 5.55
N HIS A 53 5.81 2.73 4.84
CA HIS A 53 4.40 2.51 5.13
C HIS A 53 4.26 1.73 6.45
N ALA A 54 3.49 2.29 7.37
CA ALA A 54 3.27 1.77 8.72
C ALA A 54 1.91 1.08 8.88
N GLY A 55 1.19 0.76 7.80
CA GLY A 55 -0.14 0.16 7.91
C GLY A 55 -1.22 1.20 8.20
N ASP A 56 -2.27 0.85 8.94
CA ASP A 56 -3.29 1.81 9.34
C ASP A 56 -2.80 2.78 10.44
N PRO A 57 -3.52 3.89 10.71
CA PRO A 57 -3.15 4.86 11.74
C PRO A 57 -2.92 4.25 13.13
N GLY A 58 -3.69 3.24 13.52
CA GLY A 58 -3.54 2.60 14.83
C GLY A 58 -2.23 1.83 14.94
N ASN A 59 -1.76 1.19 13.85
CA ASN A 59 -0.44 0.57 13.85
C ASN A 59 0.69 1.61 13.89
N LEU A 60 0.50 2.79 13.27
CA LEU A 60 1.45 3.89 13.39
C LEU A 60 1.55 4.38 14.84
N ASP A 61 0.43 4.58 15.52
CA ASP A 61 0.41 5.00 16.94
C ASP A 61 1.18 4.01 17.83
N LEU A 62 0.93 2.71 17.66
CA LEU A 62 1.65 1.66 18.39
C LEU A 62 3.16 1.70 18.13
N LEU A 63 3.58 1.94 16.88
CA LEU A 63 4.98 2.07 16.52
C LEU A 63 5.60 3.33 17.12
N ALA A 64 4.86 4.44 17.13
CA ALA A 64 5.31 5.71 17.67
C ALA A 64 5.52 5.62 19.20
N ASP A 65 4.59 4.99 19.91
CA ASP A 65 4.70 4.76 21.36
C ASP A 65 5.90 3.86 21.71
N ALA A 66 6.21 2.86 20.87
CA ALA A 66 7.33 1.94 21.09
C ALA A 66 8.70 2.53 20.69
N ALA A 67 8.72 3.59 19.85
CA ALA A 67 9.95 4.11 19.24
C ALA A 67 11.02 4.55 20.26
N PRO A 68 10.71 5.26 21.37
CA PRO A 68 11.71 5.68 22.36
C PRO A 68 12.46 4.53 23.02
N ALA A 69 11.78 3.41 23.29
CA ALA A 69 12.40 2.20 23.84
C ALA A 69 13.43 1.56 22.88
N HIS A 70 13.48 2.04 21.64
CA HIS A 70 14.36 1.59 20.59
C HIS A 70 15.40 2.65 20.17
N GLY A 71 15.57 3.72 20.94
CA GLY A 71 16.57 4.76 20.67
C GLY A 71 16.16 5.76 19.60
N TRP A 72 14.87 5.82 19.27
CA TRP A 72 14.32 6.81 18.34
C TRP A 72 13.70 7.99 19.11
N ILE A 73 13.93 9.20 18.61
CA ILE A 73 13.44 10.45 19.18
C ILE A 73 12.39 11.01 18.22
N LEU A 74 11.17 11.23 18.71
CA LEU A 74 10.11 11.84 17.92
C LEU A 74 10.49 13.28 17.54
N LEU A 75 10.42 13.58 16.25
CA LEU A 75 10.56 14.91 15.69
C LEU A 75 9.19 15.57 15.54
N PHE A 76 9.16 16.91 15.60
CA PHE A 76 7.95 17.70 15.37
C PHE A 76 6.77 17.32 16.29
N ALA A 77 7.05 17.06 17.58
CA ALA A 77 6.05 16.56 18.53
C ALA A 77 4.78 17.45 18.63
N ASP A 78 4.93 18.76 18.49
CA ASP A 78 3.80 19.71 18.56
C ASP A 78 2.81 19.58 17.39
N THR A 79 3.27 19.03 16.26
CA THR A 79 2.46 18.87 15.05
C THR A 79 2.23 17.42 14.67
N HIS A 80 2.79 16.46 15.40
CA HIS A 80 2.50 15.03 15.22
C HIS A 80 1.01 14.72 15.48
N PRO A 81 0.33 13.91 14.66
CA PRO A 81 0.83 13.14 13.50
C PRO A 81 0.73 13.85 12.15
N HIS A 82 0.52 15.16 12.13
CA HIS A 82 0.26 15.96 10.91
C HIS A 82 1.39 16.93 10.55
N ALA A 83 2.63 16.62 10.91
CA ALA A 83 3.78 17.48 10.63
C ALA A 83 4.01 17.70 9.12
N GLY A 84 3.60 16.75 8.27
CA GLY A 84 3.61 16.86 6.81
C GLY A 84 2.36 17.49 6.18
N GLY A 85 1.37 17.92 6.98
CA GLY A 85 0.10 18.47 6.53
C GLY A 85 -1.13 17.70 7.04
N GLN A 86 -2.32 18.31 6.93
CA GLN A 86 -3.57 17.76 7.48
C GLN A 86 -3.97 16.40 6.88
N ASP A 87 -3.65 16.17 5.60
CA ASP A 87 -3.96 14.92 4.90
C ASP A 87 -2.86 13.86 5.06
N HIS A 88 -1.80 14.16 5.82
CA HIS A 88 -0.64 13.29 5.98
C HIS A 88 -0.53 12.83 7.44
N TYR A 89 -0.85 11.56 7.69
CA TYR A 89 -0.79 10.97 9.02
C TYR A 89 0.53 10.20 9.17
N ALA A 90 1.51 10.83 9.81
CA ALA A 90 2.88 10.35 9.88
C ALA A 90 3.59 10.67 11.21
N ALA A 91 4.63 9.89 11.50
CA ALA A 91 5.56 10.13 12.59
C ALA A 91 6.98 10.20 12.05
N TYR A 92 7.70 11.26 12.41
CA TYR A 92 9.09 11.49 12.03
C TYR A 92 9.97 11.22 13.23
N PHE A 93 11.05 10.46 13.05
CA PHE A 93 11.98 10.15 14.13
C PHE A 93 13.41 10.35 13.69
N SER A 94 14.28 10.77 14.61
CA SER A 94 15.74 10.66 14.45
C SER A 94 16.32 9.62 15.40
N ASN A 95 17.48 9.07 15.06
CA ASN A 95 18.29 8.25 15.96
C ASN A 95 19.59 8.97 16.38
N SER A 96 20.43 8.28 17.16
CA SER A 96 21.73 8.80 17.62
C SER A 96 22.76 9.05 16.51
N ASP A 97 22.53 8.49 15.33
CA ASP A 97 23.43 8.58 14.16
C ASP A 97 22.93 9.61 13.14
N ASP A 98 21.99 10.48 13.54
CA ASP A 98 21.33 11.53 12.73
C ASP A 98 20.52 11.03 11.52
N TYR A 99 20.23 9.72 11.45
CA TYR A 99 19.27 9.21 10.47
C TYR A 99 17.85 9.58 10.86
N GLU A 100 17.12 10.07 9.88
CA GLU A 100 15.68 10.32 10.00
C GLU A 100 14.87 9.22 9.32
N VAL A 101 13.83 8.75 10.00
CA VAL A 101 12.82 7.87 9.43
C VAL A 101 11.44 8.50 9.55
N GLU A 102 10.65 8.30 8.51
CA GLU A 102 9.25 8.70 8.45
C GLU A 102 8.39 7.44 8.39
N LEU A 103 7.47 7.30 9.34
CA LEU A 103 6.44 6.27 9.32
C LEU A 103 5.15 6.90 8.83
N VAL A 104 4.56 6.37 7.77
CA VAL A 104 3.36 6.94 7.12
C VAL A 104 2.23 5.93 7.21
N ALA A 105 1.09 6.34 7.77
CA ALA A 105 -0.12 5.53 7.71
C ALA A 105 -0.63 5.47 6.27
N ASN A 106 -1.07 4.30 5.84
CA ASN A 106 -1.72 4.12 4.56
C ASN A 106 -2.99 4.96 4.53
N GLU A 107 -3.20 5.68 3.43
CA GLU A 107 -4.51 6.22 3.15
C GLU A 107 -5.55 5.08 3.18
N PRO A 108 -6.77 5.33 3.69
CA PRO A 108 -7.85 4.38 3.53
C PRO A 108 -7.98 4.06 2.04
N GLN A 109 -7.69 2.82 1.65
CA GLN A 109 -7.98 2.39 0.29
C GLN A 109 -9.49 2.47 0.12
N ALA A 110 -9.98 3.52 -0.54
CA ALA A 110 -11.29 3.49 -1.16
C ALA A 110 -11.27 2.29 -2.08
N THR A 111 -11.94 1.21 -1.66
CA THR A 111 -11.95 -0.09 -2.33
C THR A 111 -12.02 0.10 -3.84
N ARG A 112 -10.90 -0.13 -4.54
CA ARG A 112 -10.86 -0.14 -6.01
C ARG A 112 -11.51 -1.43 -6.49
N TYR A 113 -12.82 -1.52 -6.33
CA TYR A 113 -13.68 -2.40 -7.10
C TYR A 113 -14.85 -1.56 -7.61
N PRO A 114 -14.83 -1.09 -8.88
CA PRO A 114 -16.10 -0.90 -9.55
C PRO A 114 -16.69 -2.31 -9.68
N ALA A 115 -17.79 -2.57 -8.95
CA ALA A 115 -18.60 -3.74 -9.17
C ALA A 115 -18.89 -3.81 -10.68
N ARG A 116 -18.32 -4.81 -11.36
CA ARG A 116 -18.73 -5.13 -12.73
C ARG A 116 -20.20 -5.44 -12.67
N ARG A 117 -21.03 -4.51 -13.15
CA ARG A 117 -22.46 -4.69 -13.33
C ARG A 117 -22.62 -5.81 -14.37
N ILE A 118 -22.70 -7.06 -13.92
CA ILE A 118 -23.13 -8.17 -14.76
C ILE A 118 -24.59 -7.88 -15.08
N ARG A 119 -24.85 -7.39 -16.29
CA ARG A 119 -26.20 -7.24 -16.83
C ARG A 119 -26.74 -8.67 -16.99
N ARG A 120 -27.49 -9.18 -16.00
CA ARG A 120 -28.34 -10.35 -16.17
C ARG A 120 -29.30 -10.04 -17.30
N GLN A 121 -29.13 -10.70 -18.44
CA GLN A 121 -30.16 -10.76 -19.46
C GLN A 121 -31.20 -11.76 -18.95
N LEU A 122 -32.14 -11.26 -18.14
CA LEU A 122 -33.36 -11.99 -17.83
C LEU A 122 -34.28 -11.80 -19.03
N GLY A 123 -34.56 -12.91 -19.72
CA GLY A 123 -35.61 -12.98 -20.72
C GLY A 123 -36.94 -12.63 -20.06
N ALA A 124 -37.58 -11.59 -20.57
CA ALA A 124 -38.99 -11.36 -20.37
C ALA A 124 -39.69 -11.68 -21.68
N SER A 125 -40.36 -12.83 -21.69
CA SER A 125 -41.45 -13.13 -22.59
C SER A 125 -42.49 -12.02 -22.47
N SER A 126 -42.79 -11.34 -23.56
CA SER A 126 -43.97 -10.49 -23.67
C SER A 126 -44.71 -10.88 -24.94
N SER A 127 -45.77 -11.65 -24.72
CA SER A 127 -46.90 -11.84 -25.63
C SER A 127 -47.42 -10.49 -26.11
N GLN A 128 -47.22 -10.19 -27.40
CA GLN A 128 -47.98 -9.16 -28.11
C GLN A 128 -48.97 -9.84 -29.06
N THR A 129 -50.23 -9.66 -28.72
CA THR A 129 -51.40 -9.84 -29.58
C THR A 129 -51.54 -8.68 -30.58
N ARG A 130 -52.13 -9.00 -31.73
CA ARG A 130 -52.49 -8.17 -32.90
C ARG A 130 -51.37 -8.08 -33.95
N ASP A 131 -51.59 -8.32 -35.24
CA ASP A 131 -52.81 -8.17 -36.04
C ASP A 131 -52.71 -9.07 -37.29
N GLY A 132 -53.81 -9.60 -37.80
CA GLY A 132 -53.78 -10.46 -38.99
C GLY A 132 -55.15 -10.94 -39.46
N ARG A 133 -55.78 -10.16 -40.37
CA ARG A 133 -56.94 -10.58 -41.16
C ARG A 133 -56.63 -11.79 -42.07
N PRO A 134 -57.65 -12.54 -42.52
CA PRO A 134 -57.47 -13.94 -42.94
C PRO A 134 -57.16 -14.07 -44.43
N ARG A 135 -56.43 -15.12 -44.81
CA ARG A 135 -56.64 -15.81 -46.09
C ARG A 135 -56.08 -17.24 -46.08
N GLN A 136 -56.84 -18.09 -46.75
CA GLN A 136 -56.74 -19.53 -46.92
C GLN A 136 -55.50 -19.94 -47.72
N SER A 137 -54.88 -21.09 -47.44
CA SER A 137 -55.10 -22.36 -48.18
C SER A 137 -54.02 -23.42 -47.91
N ARG A 138 -54.54 -24.63 -47.65
CA ARG A 138 -54.07 -26.01 -47.84
C ARG A 138 -52.64 -26.35 -48.36
N SER A 139 -52.22 -27.51 -47.82
CA SER A 139 -51.55 -28.66 -48.50
C SER A 139 -50.02 -28.57 -48.64
N THR A 140 -49.19 -29.60 -48.46
CA THR A 140 -49.26 -31.01 -47.97
C THR A 140 -47.81 -31.51 -47.92
N LEU A 141 -47.50 -32.48 -47.03
CA LEU A 141 -46.41 -33.48 -47.14
C LEU A 141 -44.96 -32.91 -47.02
N GLY A 142 -44.09 -33.38 -46.13
CA GLY A 142 -43.61 -34.76 -45.99
C GLY A 142 -42.12 -34.80 -46.41
N PRO A 143 -41.24 -35.64 -45.80
CA PRO A 143 -39.92 -35.19 -45.35
C PRO A 143 -38.71 -35.84 -46.05
N THR A 144 -37.50 -35.42 -45.61
CA THR A 144 -36.18 -36.11 -45.67
C THR A 144 -35.53 -36.13 -47.05
N LEU A 145 -34.27 -35.72 -47.25
CA LEU A 145 -33.02 -35.94 -46.51
C LEU A 145 -32.09 -34.73 -46.64
#